data_AF-A0A2E9N8K1-F1
#
_entry.id   AF-A0A2E9N8K1-F1
#
_cell.length_a   1.000
_cell.length_b   1.000
_cell.length_c   1.000
_cell.angle_alpha   90.00
_cell.angle_beta   90.00
_cell.angle_gamma   90.00
#
_symmetry.space_group_name_H-M   'P 1'
#
loop_
_entity.id
_entity.type
_entity.pdbx_description
1 polymer ?
#
loop_
_entity_poly.entity_id
_entity_poly.type
_entity_poly.pdbx_seq_one_letter_code
_entity_poly.pdbx_strand_id
1 'polypeptide(L)'
;MRRNTDHILVSHAGNLPRPKYLDELIEGRLSLKASTGPEYRHRLPRAVQEIVDQQITLGVDIVNDGDYSKAGSYGGYLMDRVEGDTIEPVGESPDPARPAKRAGTSERDRREFPGFYDSGLWPAGPIRPGFATPQGFRSPNQRGTRVCTSAVTYTGGEAIQADIANLKAAIQGKDVDGYTAALGAPQFGGSRTQ
;
A
#
# COMPACT_ATOMS: atom_id res chain seq x y z
N MET A 1 -3.69 -23.68 2.94
CA MET A 1 -2.49 -23.73 3.79
C MET A 1 -2.10 -25.18 3.96
N ARG A 2 -0.80 -25.48 3.83
CA ARG A 2 -0.27 -26.80 4.14
C ARG A 2 -0.66 -27.19 5.57
N ARG A 3 -1.01 -28.47 5.77
CA ARG A 3 -1.23 -29.01 7.11
C ARG A 3 0.12 -29.45 7.68
N ASN A 4 0.42 -29.04 8.91
CA ASN A 4 1.62 -29.42 9.64
C ASN A 4 1.21 -29.94 11.03
N THR A 5 1.81 -31.05 11.46
CA THR A 5 1.59 -31.69 12.77
C THR A 5 2.80 -31.60 13.70
N ASP A 6 3.94 -31.15 13.18
CA ASP A 6 5.22 -31.09 13.88
C ASP A 6 5.37 -29.75 14.62
N HIS A 7 4.90 -28.65 14.01
CA HIS A 7 4.90 -27.31 14.62
C HIS A 7 3.77 -26.40 14.14
N ILE A 8 3.60 -25.26 14.81
CA ILE A 8 2.66 -24.20 14.42
C ILE A 8 3.28 -23.40 13.27
N LEU A 9 2.59 -23.34 12.13
CA LEU A 9 3.04 -22.53 10.99
C LEU A 9 3.01 -21.03 11.31
N VAL A 10 4.11 -20.35 11.03
CA VAL A 10 4.31 -18.92 11.28
C VAL A 10 4.22 -18.11 9.98
N SER A 11 3.55 -16.96 10.06
CA SER A 11 3.45 -15.96 8.99
C SER A 11 3.30 -14.55 9.57
N HIS A 12 3.15 -13.54 8.71
CA HIS A 12 2.93 -12.15 9.08
C HIS A 12 1.86 -11.50 8.19
N ALA A 13 1.58 -10.21 8.38
CA ALA A 13 0.46 -9.52 7.73
C ALA A 13 0.78 -8.90 6.36
N GLY A 14 2.03 -8.93 5.90
CA GLY A 14 2.47 -8.25 4.68
C GLY A 14 3.68 -7.34 4.91
N ASN A 15 3.63 -6.12 4.40
CA ASN A 15 4.73 -5.15 4.28
C ASN A 15 5.89 -5.27 5.28
N LEU A 16 7.09 -5.38 4.72
CA LEU A 16 8.36 -5.46 5.45
C LEU A 16 9.26 -4.27 5.08
N PRO A 17 10.30 -3.95 5.89
CA PRO A 17 11.25 -2.89 5.57
C PRO A 17 11.99 -3.18 4.26
N ARG A 18 11.94 -2.24 3.31
CA ARG A 18 12.65 -2.37 2.03
C ARG A 18 14.16 -2.28 2.23
N PRO A 19 14.95 -2.93 1.37
CA PRO A 19 16.38 -2.68 1.34
C PRO A 19 16.66 -1.25 0.88
N LYS A 20 17.75 -0.67 1.41
CA LYS A 20 18.12 0.74 1.19
C LYS A 20 18.11 1.14 -0.29
N TYR A 21 18.60 0.27 -1.17
CA TYR A 21 18.69 0.54 -2.60
C TYR A 21 17.33 0.61 -3.34
N LEU A 22 16.25 0.08 -2.75
CA LEU A 22 14.89 0.30 -3.25
C LEU A 22 14.27 1.57 -2.66
N ASP A 23 14.53 1.86 -1.38
CA ASP A 23 14.04 3.09 -0.74
C ASP A 23 14.64 4.35 -1.39
N GLU A 24 15.93 4.33 -1.76
CA GLU A 24 16.60 5.43 -2.47
C GLU A 24 15.94 5.73 -3.84
N LEU A 25 15.23 4.78 -4.46
CA LEU A 25 14.49 5.00 -5.71
C LEU A 25 13.13 5.70 -5.49
N ILE A 26 12.63 5.68 -4.26
CA ILE A 26 11.34 6.26 -3.86
C ILE A 26 11.53 7.58 -3.08
N GLU A 27 12.72 7.80 -2.50
CA GLU A 27 13.06 8.98 -1.72
C GLU A 27 12.78 10.29 -2.48
N GLY A 28 12.04 11.20 -1.85
CA GLY A 28 11.56 12.47 -2.46
C GLY A 28 10.30 12.35 -3.34
N ARG A 29 9.82 11.13 -3.64
CA ARG A 29 8.60 10.88 -4.42
C ARG A 29 7.77 9.77 -3.79
N LEU A 30 6.98 10.11 -2.76
CA LEU A 30 5.89 9.27 -2.27
C LEU A 30 4.73 9.20 -3.31
N SER A 31 5.01 8.61 -4.47
CA SER A 31 4.04 8.33 -5.52
C SER A 31 4.33 6.97 -6.15
N LEU A 32 3.26 6.29 -6.58
CA LEU A 32 3.37 4.98 -7.21
C LEU A 32 4.22 5.00 -8.50
N LYS A 33 4.29 6.15 -9.17
CA LYS A 33 5.18 6.39 -10.32
C LYS A 33 6.66 6.24 -9.97
N ALA A 34 7.05 6.57 -8.74
CA ALA A 34 8.43 6.41 -8.28
C ALA A 34 8.75 4.95 -7.92
N SER A 35 7.81 4.25 -7.28
CA SER A 35 7.94 2.84 -6.92
C SER A 35 7.61 1.85 -8.03
N THR A 36 7.32 2.32 -9.25
CA THR A 36 7.09 1.46 -10.43
C THR A 36 7.94 1.87 -11.63
N GLY A 37 8.95 2.71 -11.43
CA GLY A 37 9.88 3.11 -12.49
C GLY A 37 10.68 1.92 -13.05
N PRO A 38 11.28 2.04 -14.25
CA PRO A 38 12.03 0.96 -14.88
C PRO A 38 13.13 0.38 -13.98
N GLU A 39 13.89 1.23 -13.30
CA GLU A 39 14.94 0.82 -12.37
C GLU A 39 14.39 0.06 -11.16
N TYR A 40 13.25 0.50 -10.61
CA TYR A 40 12.60 -0.19 -9.51
C TYR A 40 12.14 -1.59 -9.93
N ARG A 41 11.48 -1.69 -11.09
CA ARG A 41 11.05 -2.99 -11.65
C ARG A 41 12.23 -3.90 -11.94
N HIS A 42 13.37 -3.36 -12.39
CA HIS A 42 14.58 -4.12 -12.63
C HIS A 42 15.19 -4.70 -11.33
N ARG A 43 15.18 -3.93 -10.23
CA ARG A 43 15.74 -4.37 -8.94
C ARG A 43 14.78 -5.19 -8.07
N LEU A 44 13.47 -5.12 -8.33
CA LEU A 44 12.43 -5.76 -7.53
C LEU A 44 12.62 -7.28 -7.35
N PRO A 45 12.91 -8.09 -8.41
CA PRO A 45 13.05 -9.54 -8.23
C PRO A 45 14.15 -9.93 -7.25
N ARG A 46 15.28 -9.20 -7.27
CA ARG A 46 16.38 -9.39 -6.33
C ARG A 46 15.95 -9.06 -4.89
N ALA A 47 15.25 -7.95 -4.68
CA ALA A 47 14.77 -7.57 -3.36
C ALA A 47 13.78 -8.59 -2.79
N VAL A 48 12.89 -9.12 -3.64
CA VAL A 48 11.93 -10.19 -3.25
C VAL A 48 12.69 -11.46 -2.85
N GLN A 49 13.72 -11.84 -3.60
CA GLN A 49 14.57 -12.97 -3.23
C GLN A 49 15.22 -12.77 -1.85
N GLU A 50 15.87 -11.61 -1.64
CA GLU A 50 16.58 -11.26 -0.40
C GLU A 50 15.64 -11.30 0.82
N ILE A 51 14.43 -10.75 0.72
CA ILE A 51 13.49 -10.72 1.84
C ILE A 51 12.87 -12.10 2.11
N VAL A 52 12.65 -12.92 1.08
CA VAL A 52 12.20 -14.31 1.24
C VAL A 52 13.28 -15.14 1.93
N ASP A 53 14.55 -15.00 1.54
CA ASP A 53 15.68 -15.70 2.18
C ASP A 53 15.80 -15.32 3.66
N GLN A 54 15.61 -14.04 3.99
CA GLN A 54 15.64 -13.57 5.36
C GLN A 54 14.47 -14.13 6.19
N GLN A 55 13.25 -14.16 5.64
CA GLN A 55 12.09 -14.75 6.31
C GLN A 55 12.32 -16.24 6.64
N ILE A 56 12.86 -17.00 5.67
CA ILE A 56 13.18 -18.42 5.85
C ILE A 56 14.25 -18.61 6.93
N THR A 57 15.30 -17.79 6.90
CA THR A 57 16.37 -17.81 7.92
C THR A 57 15.82 -17.57 9.33
N LEU A 58 14.76 -16.77 9.44
CA LEU A 58 14.08 -16.46 10.69
C LEU A 58 13.00 -17.47 11.09
N GLY A 59 12.77 -18.52 10.29
CA GLY A 59 11.79 -19.57 10.58
C GLY A 59 10.34 -19.21 10.24
N VAL A 60 10.11 -18.32 9.27
CA VAL A 60 8.77 -18.04 8.73
C VAL A 60 8.40 -19.12 7.70
N ASP A 61 7.31 -19.84 7.93
CA ASP A 61 6.86 -20.94 7.08
C ASP A 61 6.05 -20.49 5.87
N ILE A 62 5.28 -19.41 6.02
CA ILE A 62 4.42 -18.85 4.97
C ILE A 62 4.87 -17.42 4.70
N VAL A 63 5.67 -17.24 3.66
CA VAL A 63 6.41 -16.01 3.35
C VAL A 63 5.64 -15.11 2.37
N ASN A 64 5.97 -13.82 2.38
CA ASN A 64 5.48 -12.85 1.40
C ASN A 64 6.64 -12.15 0.66
N ASP A 65 6.32 -11.39 -0.38
CA ASP A 65 7.25 -10.60 -1.21
C ASP A 65 7.69 -9.26 -0.59
N GLY A 66 7.46 -9.07 0.71
CA GLY A 66 7.66 -7.81 1.42
C GLY A 66 6.67 -6.70 1.08
N ASP A 67 5.64 -6.96 0.24
CA ASP A 67 4.78 -5.94 -0.39
C ASP A 67 5.56 -4.89 -1.21
N TYR A 68 6.74 -5.24 -1.73
CA TYR A 68 7.61 -4.28 -2.42
C TYR A 68 7.02 -3.77 -3.74
N SER A 69 6.15 -4.51 -4.42
CA SER A 69 5.42 -4.01 -5.60
C SER A 69 4.35 -2.96 -5.27
N LYS A 70 3.96 -2.86 -3.99
CA LYS A 70 2.94 -1.94 -3.45
C LYS A 70 3.55 -0.70 -2.82
N ALA A 71 4.87 -0.52 -2.96
CA ALA A 71 5.56 0.62 -2.40
C ALA A 71 4.97 1.95 -2.92
N GLY A 72 5.05 3.01 -2.11
CA GLY A 72 4.46 4.32 -2.41
C GLY A 72 3.11 4.56 -1.72
N SER A 73 2.09 3.73 -1.96
CA SER A 73 0.86 3.69 -1.14
C SER A 73 -0.05 2.52 -1.53
N TYR A 74 -0.67 1.87 -0.54
CA TYR A 74 -1.70 0.86 -0.76
C TYR A 74 -2.86 1.35 -1.66
N GLY A 75 -3.35 2.57 -1.40
CA GLY A 75 -4.41 3.17 -2.20
C GLY A 75 -3.99 3.39 -3.66
N GLY A 76 -2.78 3.92 -3.88
CA GLY A 76 -2.25 4.06 -5.24
C GLY A 76 -2.17 2.73 -5.98
N TYR A 77 -1.68 1.67 -5.32
CA TYR A 77 -1.50 0.37 -5.97
C TYR A 77 -2.82 -0.18 -6.54
N LEU A 78 -3.92 -0.03 -5.79
CA LEU A 78 -5.25 -0.41 -6.26
C LEU A 78 -5.72 0.48 -7.41
N MET A 79 -5.52 1.79 -7.27
CA MET A 79 -5.99 2.80 -8.24
C MET A 79 -5.32 2.70 -9.61
N ASP A 80 -4.13 2.11 -9.69
CA ASP A 80 -3.46 1.82 -10.97
C ASP A 80 -3.96 0.53 -11.65
N ARG A 81 -4.82 -0.23 -10.96
CA ARG A 81 -5.31 -1.54 -11.40
C ARG A 81 -6.81 -1.59 -11.55
N VAL A 82 -7.49 -0.45 -11.39
CA VAL A 82 -8.92 -0.31 -11.64
C VAL A 82 -9.14 0.87 -12.57
N GLU A 83 -10.17 0.77 -13.39
CA GLU A 83 -10.70 1.87 -14.19
C GLU A 83 -12.14 2.19 -13.74
N GLY A 84 -12.68 3.29 -14.30
CA GLY A 84 -14.05 3.73 -14.07
C GLY A 84 -14.18 4.92 -13.11
N ASP A 85 -13.05 5.53 -12.75
CA ASP A 85 -12.97 6.74 -11.95
C ASP A 85 -12.21 7.87 -12.64
N THR A 86 -12.50 9.09 -12.21
CA THR A 86 -11.78 10.31 -12.61
C THR A 86 -11.38 11.11 -11.38
N ILE A 87 -10.44 12.04 -11.53
CA ILE A 87 -10.05 12.98 -10.48
C ILE A 87 -10.67 14.33 -10.81
N GLU A 88 -11.61 14.77 -9.97
CA GLU A 88 -12.14 16.13 -9.97
C GLU A 88 -11.24 17.05 -9.14
N PRO A 89 -10.98 18.31 -9.58
CA PRO A 89 -10.22 19.27 -8.79
C PRO A 89 -10.85 19.55 -7.41
N VAL A 90 -10.02 19.93 -6.45
CA VAL A 90 -10.46 20.23 -5.08
C VAL A 90 -11.32 21.50 -5.09
N GLY A 91 -12.53 21.43 -4.54
CA GLY A 91 -13.43 22.58 -4.43
C GLY A 91 -14.27 22.87 -5.68
N GLU A 92 -14.07 22.10 -6.76
CA GLU A 92 -14.78 22.27 -8.04
C GLU A 92 -15.75 21.12 -8.29
N SER A 93 -16.55 20.76 -7.28
CA SER A 93 -17.65 19.81 -7.48
C SER A 93 -18.59 20.38 -8.55
N PRO A 94 -18.85 19.67 -9.67
CA PRO A 94 -19.83 20.12 -10.67
C PRO A 94 -21.25 20.16 -10.08
N ASP A 95 -21.49 19.35 -9.06
CA ASP A 95 -22.73 19.33 -8.30
C ASP A 95 -22.59 20.17 -7.01
N PRO A 96 -23.27 21.34 -6.92
CA PRO A 96 -23.26 22.19 -5.73
C PRO A 96 -24.02 21.60 -4.54
N ALA A 97 -24.84 20.57 -4.72
CA ALA A 97 -25.54 19.87 -3.65
C ALA A 97 -24.70 18.75 -3.01
N ARG A 98 -23.58 18.37 -3.63
CA ARG A 98 -22.68 17.33 -3.11
C ARG A 98 -21.87 17.89 -1.94
N PRO A 99 -21.98 17.32 -0.72
CA PRO A 99 -21.23 17.81 0.43
C PRO A 99 -19.73 17.63 0.22
N ALA A 100 -18.93 18.54 0.79
CA ALA A 100 -17.48 18.43 0.76
C ALA A 100 -17.03 17.08 1.34
N LYS A 101 -16.03 16.46 0.70
CA LYS A 101 -15.40 15.26 1.25
C LYS A 101 -14.75 15.61 2.59
N ARG A 102 -14.77 14.66 3.51
CA ARG A 102 -14.10 14.81 4.81
C ARG A 102 -12.64 15.23 4.64
N ALA A 103 -12.14 16.08 5.52
CA ALA A 103 -10.77 16.62 5.52
C ALA A 103 -9.74 15.58 6.01
N GLY A 104 -9.70 14.43 5.33
CA GLY A 104 -8.90 13.26 5.68
C GLY A 104 -9.55 12.34 6.71
N THR A 105 -8.91 11.19 6.92
CA THR A 105 -9.36 10.14 7.85
C THR A 105 -9.45 10.62 9.30
N SER A 106 -8.64 11.61 9.66
CA SER A 106 -8.56 12.14 11.02
C SER A 106 -9.48 13.35 11.29
N GLU A 107 -10.36 13.75 10.36
CA GLU A 107 -11.18 14.96 10.57
C GLU A 107 -12.08 14.85 11.81
N ARG A 108 -12.73 13.69 12.00
CA ARG A 108 -13.54 13.42 13.18
C ARG A 108 -12.68 13.45 14.45
N ASP A 109 -11.62 12.66 14.44
CA ASP A 109 -10.75 12.45 15.59
C ASP A 109 -10.03 13.74 16.02
N ARG A 110 -9.70 14.65 15.09
CA ARG A 110 -9.16 15.97 15.42
C ARG A 110 -10.13 16.83 16.23
N ARG A 111 -11.44 16.68 16.01
CA ARG A 111 -12.46 17.38 16.81
C ARG A 111 -12.62 16.77 18.20
N GLU A 112 -12.51 15.45 18.30
CA GLU A 112 -12.73 14.72 19.55
C GLU A 112 -11.47 14.66 20.44
N PHE A 113 -10.27 14.71 19.84
CA PHE A 113 -8.98 14.53 20.53
C PHE A 113 -7.93 15.58 20.14
N PRO A 114 -8.22 16.90 20.27
CA PRO A 114 -7.31 17.95 19.80
C PRO A 114 -5.89 17.81 20.37
N GLY A 115 -5.74 17.54 21.67
CA GLY A 115 -4.42 17.40 22.30
C GLY A 115 -3.54 16.27 21.75
N PHE A 116 -4.13 15.17 21.26
CA PHE A 116 -3.36 14.10 20.60
C PHE A 116 -2.82 14.56 19.25
N TYR A 117 -3.61 15.31 18.48
CA TYR A 117 -3.17 15.83 17.19
C TYR A 117 -2.21 17.02 17.33
N ASP A 118 -2.42 17.87 18.33
CA ASP A 118 -1.54 18.99 18.67
C ASP A 118 -0.18 18.52 19.21
N SER A 119 -0.12 17.33 19.81
CA SER A 119 1.13 16.73 20.29
C SER A 119 2.12 16.37 19.17
N GLY A 120 1.66 16.35 17.91
CA GLY A 120 2.45 15.90 16.77
C GLY A 120 2.69 14.39 16.71
N LEU A 121 2.11 13.59 17.62
CA LEU A 121 2.23 12.12 17.61
C LEU A 121 1.51 11.46 16.42
N TRP A 122 0.62 12.19 15.75
CA TRP A 122 -0.04 11.79 14.51
C TRP A 122 0.16 12.85 13.42
N PRO A 123 0.37 12.46 12.14
CA PRO A 123 0.44 11.08 11.61
C PRO A 123 1.84 10.48 11.70
N ALA A 124 2.78 11.24 12.23
CA ALA A 124 4.17 10.89 12.34
C ALA A 124 4.64 11.25 13.75
N GLY A 125 4.51 10.28 14.66
CA GLY A 125 5.17 10.34 15.96
C GLY A 125 6.69 10.20 15.84
N PRO A 126 7.41 9.76 16.89
CA PRO A 126 8.86 9.57 16.80
C PRO A 126 9.22 8.75 15.56
N ILE A 127 10.29 9.15 14.85
CA ILE A 127 10.70 8.59 13.56
C ILE A 127 10.78 7.06 13.67
N ARG A 128 9.95 6.36 12.90
CA ARG A 128 10.01 4.91 12.73
C ARG A 128 10.52 4.61 11.31
N PRO A 129 11.59 3.81 11.15
CA PRO A 129 12.00 3.35 9.82
C PRO A 129 10.81 2.74 9.07
N GLY A 130 10.56 3.18 7.85
CA GLY A 130 9.45 2.72 7.01
C GLY A 130 8.10 3.45 7.17
N PHE A 131 7.98 4.44 8.07
CA PHE A 131 6.79 5.29 8.22
C PHE A 131 7.06 6.75 7.81
N ALA A 132 6.00 7.51 7.50
CA ALA A 132 6.11 8.92 7.16
C ALA A 132 6.72 9.73 8.32
N THR A 133 7.64 10.65 8.01
CA THR A 133 8.20 11.60 8.97
C THR A 133 7.27 12.81 9.15
N PRO A 134 7.38 13.56 10.26
CA PRO A 134 6.54 14.75 10.50
C PRO A 134 6.56 15.77 9.36
N GLN A 135 7.71 15.95 8.70
CA GLN A 135 7.86 16.86 7.56
C GLN A 135 7.41 16.25 6.21
N GLY A 136 7.16 14.94 6.16
CA GLY A 136 6.78 14.22 4.94
C GLY A 136 5.27 14.11 4.71
N PHE A 137 4.44 14.54 5.67
CA PHE A 137 3.00 14.40 5.56
C PHE A 137 2.40 15.48 4.65
N ARG A 138 2.00 15.08 3.44
CA ARG A 138 1.24 15.94 2.52
C ARG A 138 -0.19 16.08 3.01
N SER A 139 -0.71 17.30 3.00
CA SER A 139 -2.12 17.56 3.36
C SER A 139 -3.06 16.68 2.51
N PRO A 140 -4.00 15.93 3.13
CA PRO A 140 -4.93 15.06 2.40
C PRO A 140 -5.73 15.80 1.33
N ASN A 141 -5.99 17.10 1.55
CA ASN A 141 -6.86 17.95 0.75
C ASN A 141 -6.18 18.56 -0.48
N GLN A 142 -4.93 18.22 -0.80
CA GLN A 142 -4.29 18.70 -2.05
C GLN A 142 -4.50 17.75 -3.23
N ARG A 143 -5.03 16.55 -3.00
CA ARG A 143 -5.37 15.62 -4.08
C ARG A 143 -6.84 15.81 -4.43
N GLY A 144 -7.12 16.00 -5.72
CA GLY A 144 -8.49 16.08 -6.23
C GLY A 144 -9.38 14.94 -5.74
N THR A 145 -10.69 15.15 -5.76
CA THR A 145 -11.66 14.14 -5.36
C THR A 145 -11.76 13.10 -6.45
N ARG A 146 -11.47 11.84 -6.10
CA ARG A 146 -11.67 10.72 -7.01
C ARG A 146 -13.14 10.30 -7.00
N VAL A 147 -13.74 10.21 -8.19
CA VAL A 147 -15.18 9.98 -8.39
C VAL A 147 -15.38 8.87 -9.40
N CYS A 148 -16.24 7.90 -9.07
CA CYS A 148 -16.64 6.87 -10.03
C CYS A 148 -17.56 7.50 -11.08
N THR A 149 -17.14 7.46 -12.34
CA THR A 149 -17.88 7.99 -13.49
C THR A 149 -18.49 6.89 -14.36
N SER A 150 -18.13 5.63 -14.11
CA SER A 150 -18.68 4.45 -14.78
C SER A 150 -18.61 3.21 -13.89
N ALA A 151 -18.94 2.04 -14.45
CA ALA A 151 -18.67 0.77 -13.81
C ALA A 151 -17.16 0.63 -13.51
N VAL A 152 -16.84 0.12 -12.32
CA VAL A 152 -15.46 -0.12 -11.88
C VAL A 152 -15.02 -1.49 -12.39
N THR A 153 -13.92 -1.52 -13.14
CA THR A 153 -13.37 -2.76 -13.72
C THR A 153 -11.91 -2.94 -13.29
N TYR A 154 -11.51 -4.17 -12.97
CA TYR A 154 -10.11 -4.49 -12.67
C TYR A 154 -9.31 -4.68 -13.96
N THR A 155 -8.23 -3.91 -14.12
CA THR A 155 -7.34 -3.90 -15.29
C THR A 155 -5.90 -4.30 -14.94
N GLY A 156 -5.60 -4.58 -13.67
CA GLY A 156 -4.25 -4.91 -13.19
C GLY A 156 -3.76 -6.33 -13.44
N GLY A 157 -4.33 -7.06 -14.41
CA GLY A 157 -4.07 -8.50 -14.63
C GLY A 157 -2.59 -8.82 -14.85
N GLU A 158 -1.93 -8.13 -15.77
CA GLU A 158 -0.49 -8.34 -16.04
C GLU A 158 0.39 -7.98 -14.85
N ALA A 159 0.06 -6.88 -14.16
CA ALA A 159 0.84 -6.38 -13.04
C ALA A 159 0.81 -7.35 -11.85
N ILE A 160 -0.35 -7.93 -11.52
CA ILE A 160 -0.42 -8.94 -10.45
C ILE A 160 0.26 -10.25 -10.85
N GLN A 161 0.24 -10.63 -12.14
CA GLN A 161 0.97 -11.81 -12.61
C GLN A 161 2.49 -11.64 -12.48
N ALA A 162 3.02 -10.45 -12.73
CA ALA A 162 4.43 -10.15 -12.51
C ALA A 162 4.81 -10.27 -11.02
N ASP A 163 3.97 -9.75 -10.12
CA ASP A 163 4.19 -9.86 -8.66
C ASP A 163 4.18 -11.34 -8.22
N ILE A 164 3.22 -12.13 -8.71
CA ILE A 164 3.14 -13.58 -8.47
C ILE A 164 4.37 -14.30 -9.03
N ALA A 165 4.85 -13.93 -10.22
CA ALA A 165 6.01 -14.54 -10.83
C ALA A 165 7.29 -14.31 -10.01
N ASN A 166 7.49 -13.09 -9.50
CA ASN A 166 8.62 -12.77 -8.63
C ASN A 166 8.62 -13.62 -7.36
N LEU A 167 7.47 -13.74 -6.69
CA LEU A 167 7.35 -14.54 -5.48
C LEU A 167 7.57 -16.03 -5.77
N LYS A 168 6.98 -16.55 -6.85
CA LYS A 168 7.17 -17.95 -7.28
C LYS A 168 8.63 -18.28 -7.56
N ALA A 169 9.33 -17.39 -8.26
CA ALA A 169 10.77 -17.55 -8.50
C ALA A 169 11.54 -17.55 -7.17
N ALA A 170 11.20 -16.65 -6.25
CA ALA A 170 11.89 -16.52 -4.98
C ALA A 170 11.71 -17.71 -4.03
N ILE A 171 10.62 -18.46 -4.13
CA ILE A 171 10.38 -19.66 -3.30
C ILE A 171 10.74 -20.97 -4.02
N GLN A 172 11.19 -20.91 -5.28
CA GLN A 172 11.47 -22.11 -6.07
C GLN A 172 12.54 -22.98 -5.38
N GLY A 173 12.20 -24.26 -5.13
CA GLY A 173 13.11 -25.21 -4.49
C GLY A 173 13.25 -25.03 -2.98
N LYS A 174 12.44 -24.17 -2.34
CA LYS A 174 12.44 -23.94 -0.90
C LYS A 174 11.22 -24.59 -0.25
N ASP A 175 11.37 -25.09 0.98
CA ASP A 175 10.28 -25.74 1.71
C ASP A 175 9.42 -24.72 2.47
N VAL A 176 8.80 -23.79 1.75
CA VAL A 176 7.89 -22.76 2.29
C VAL A 176 6.69 -22.54 1.38
N ASP A 177 5.57 -22.11 1.97
CA ASP A 177 4.43 -21.60 1.22
C ASP A 177 4.63 -20.08 0.96
N GLY A 178 4.08 -19.56 -0.14
CA GLY A 178 4.12 -18.13 -0.46
C GLY A 178 2.72 -17.52 -0.55
N TYR A 179 2.56 -16.27 -0.10
CA TYR A 179 1.32 -15.50 -0.31
C TYR A 179 1.61 -14.08 -0.82
N THR A 180 0.71 -13.57 -1.66
CA THR A 180 0.65 -12.16 -2.02
C THR A 180 -0.47 -11.51 -1.20
N ALA A 181 -0.14 -10.49 -0.40
CA ALA A 181 -1.15 -9.87 0.46
C ALA A 181 -2.24 -9.20 -0.39
N ALA A 182 -3.49 -9.67 -0.25
CA ALA A 182 -4.62 -9.09 -0.95
C ALA A 182 -4.94 -7.71 -0.38
N LEU A 183 -5.25 -6.76 -1.26
CA LEU A 183 -5.83 -5.48 -0.87
C LEU A 183 -7.33 -5.59 -1.06
N GLY A 184 -8.08 -5.59 0.04
CA GLY A 184 -9.53 -5.45 -0.01
C GLY A 184 -9.90 -4.10 -0.62
N ALA A 185 -11.11 -4.02 -1.18
CA ALA A 185 -11.66 -2.74 -1.60
C ALA A 185 -11.56 -1.77 -0.41
N PRO A 186 -10.89 -0.59 -0.55
CA PRO A 186 -10.97 0.42 0.48
C PRO A 186 -12.44 0.70 0.67
N GLN A 187 -12.86 0.93 1.92
CA GLN A 187 -14.18 1.48 2.17
C GLN A 187 -14.25 2.80 1.40
N PHE A 188 -14.85 2.77 0.21
CA PHE A 188 -15.23 3.94 -0.56
C PHE A 188 -16.39 4.57 0.20
N GLY A 189 -16.07 5.20 1.33
CA GLY A 189 -17.04 5.75 2.25
C GLY A 189 -17.88 6.82 1.54
N GLY A 190 -19.19 6.63 1.56
CA GLY A 190 -20.15 7.67 1.20
C GLY A 190 -21.41 7.24 0.45
N SER A 191 -21.88 5.99 0.45
CA SER A 191 -23.29 5.76 0.11
C SER A 191 -24.14 6.20 1.30
N ARG A 192 -25.00 7.20 1.10
CA ARG A 192 -26.21 7.32 1.91
C ARG A 192 -27.04 6.07 1.58
N THR A 193 -27.19 5.16 2.53
CA THR A 193 -28.41 4.36 2.57
C THR A 193 -29.55 5.36 2.80
N GLN A 194 -30.44 5.47 1.80
CA GLN A 194 -31.79 5.97 2.05
C GLN A 194 -32.52 4.96 2.94
#